data_AF-A0A7Y4S2R8-F1
#
_entry.id   AF-A0A7Y4S2R8-F1
#
_cell.length_a   1.000
_cell.length_b   1.000
_cell.length_c   1.000
_cell.angle_alpha   90.00
_cell.angle_beta   90.00
_cell.angle_gamma   90.00
#
_symmetry.space_group_name_H-M   'P 1'
#
loop_
_entity.id
_entity.type
_entity.pdbx_description
1 polymer ?
#
loop_
_entity_poly.entity_id
_entity_poly.type
_entity_poly.pdbx_seq_one_letter_code
_entity_poly.pdbx_strand_id
1 'polypeptide(L)'
;MKSNMFIYFGSLFFLGCSTYMEQVVYKPAPATYQEWSKSGASTLDIKKSLLACGKPSPDISFEIYEKVFNISRYDEMAYMNKLALEGFCMERAGYKYNGLYNPKKTCSLEKYKNVPACQPDAVIPTPGVERRLNSWYCKIKTDYDYCLKNALAPQFCNPEEIKTPPPECLADGQAQSPRINGVRLH
;
A
#
# COMPACT_ATOMS: atom_id res chain seq x y z
N MET A 1 52.75 10.34 -53.79
CA MET A 1 52.65 11.79 -53.49
C MET A 1 51.54 11.99 -52.49
N LYS A 2 51.78 12.91 -51.55
CA LYS A 2 51.01 13.20 -50.33
C LYS A 2 49.53 13.50 -50.59
N SER A 3 48.65 13.07 -49.68
CA SER A 3 47.69 14.00 -49.07
C SER A 3 47.10 13.40 -47.78
N ASN A 4 47.65 13.84 -46.64
CA ASN A 4 46.99 13.78 -45.34
C ASN A 4 46.10 15.03 -45.26
N MET A 5 44.79 14.90 -45.09
CA MET A 5 43.98 16.07 -44.76
C MET A 5 42.58 15.71 -44.20
N PHE A 6 42.39 16.03 -42.90
CA PHE A 6 41.12 16.26 -42.18
C PHE A 6 40.14 15.05 -42.09
N ILE A 7 39.49 14.70 -40.97
CA ILE A 7 38.68 15.52 -40.06
C ILE A 7 38.54 14.74 -38.73
N TYR A 8 38.87 15.38 -37.60
CA TYR A 8 38.46 14.96 -36.24
C TYR A 8 36.95 15.23 -36.06
N PHE A 9 36.09 14.25 -36.29
CA PHE A 9 34.69 14.29 -35.87
C PHE A 9 34.23 12.86 -35.54
N GLY A 10 34.39 12.43 -34.29
CA GLY A 10 34.02 11.06 -33.96
C GLY A 10 34.01 10.70 -32.47
N SER A 11 33.84 11.66 -31.58
CA SER A 11 33.91 11.36 -30.13
C SER A 11 32.99 12.23 -29.26
N LEU A 12 31.81 12.60 -29.76
CA LEU A 12 30.82 13.33 -28.96
C LEU A 12 29.36 12.87 -29.17
N PHE A 13 29.14 11.57 -29.42
CA PHE A 13 27.78 11.02 -29.56
C PHE A 13 27.43 9.82 -28.66
N PHE A 14 28.32 9.41 -27.74
CA PHE A 14 28.08 8.22 -26.88
C PHE A 14 27.72 8.51 -25.43
N LEU A 15 27.58 9.77 -25.00
CA LEU A 15 27.27 10.10 -23.60
C LEU A 15 25.81 10.50 -23.34
N GLY A 16 24.95 10.53 -24.37
CA GLY A 16 23.60 11.08 -24.26
C GLY A 16 22.45 10.09 -23.98
N CYS A 17 22.65 8.77 -24.14
CA CYS A 17 21.54 7.81 -24.15
C CYS A 17 21.47 6.85 -22.94
N SER A 18 22.43 6.81 -22.01
CA SER A 18 22.39 5.79 -20.94
C SER A 18 21.68 6.23 -19.66
N THR A 19 21.55 7.53 -19.37
CA THR A 19 20.98 8.01 -18.10
C THR A 19 19.45 8.06 -18.09
N TYR A 20 18.81 8.07 -19.26
CA TYR A 20 17.34 8.15 -19.37
C TYR A 20 16.66 6.81 -19.06
N MET A 21 17.29 5.68 -19.41
CA MET A 21 16.75 4.35 -19.14
C MET A 21 16.88 3.94 -17.67
N GLU A 22 17.91 4.44 -16.98
CA GLU A 22 18.18 4.10 -15.57
C GLU A 22 17.11 4.67 -14.61
N GLN A 23 16.47 5.79 -14.97
CA GLN A 23 15.49 6.45 -14.12
C GLN A 23 14.04 5.95 -14.29
N VAL A 24 13.72 5.30 -15.42
CA VAL A 24 12.34 4.95 -15.79
C VAL A 24 12.06 3.44 -15.70
N VAL A 25 13.07 2.57 -15.91
CA VAL A 25 12.83 1.11 -16.04
C VAL A 25 13.02 0.35 -14.72
N TYR A 26 13.70 0.90 -13.71
CA TYR A 26 14.13 0.14 -12.52
C TYR A 26 13.48 0.52 -11.19
N LYS A 27 12.56 1.49 -11.14
CA LYS A 27 11.88 1.80 -9.88
C LYS A 27 10.76 0.79 -9.64
N PRO A 28 10.78 0.02 -8.54
CA PRO A 28 9.66 -0.85 -8.21
C PRO A 28 8.39 -0.02 -8.11
N ALA A 29 7.24 -0.62 -8.43
CA ALA A 29 5.96 0.04 -8.25
C ALA A 29 5.89 0.59 -6.81
N PRO A 30 5.43 1.83 -6.61
CA PRO A 30 5.31 2.38 -5.28
C PRO A 30 4.40 1.47 -4.44
N ALA A 31 4.71 1.37 -3.15
CA ALA A 31 3.82 0.66 -2.23
C ALA A 31 2.46 1.35 -2.23
N THR A 32 1.36 0.60 -2.07
CA THR A 32 0.00 1.15 -2.27
C THR A 32 -0.30 2.34 -1.37
N TYR A 33 0.22 2.35 -0.14
CA TYR A 33 0.05 3.51 0.74
C TYR A 33 0.72 4.79 0.22
N GLN A 34 1.73 4.68 -0.65
CA GLN A 34 2.40 5.83 -1.28
C GLN A 34 1.56 6.42 -2.43
N GLU A 35 0.55 5.71 -2.89
CA GLU A 35 -0.40 6.18 -3.91
C GLU A 35 -1.48 7.07 -3.33
N TRP A 36 -1.48 7.34 -2.02
CA TRP A 36 -2.46 8.19 -1.36
C TRP A 36 -1.79 9.42 -0.75
N SER A 37 -2.49 10.54 -0.74
CA SER A 37 -2.01 11.77 -0.09
C SER A 37 -3.13 12.59 0.50
N LYS A 38 -2.82 13.37 1.53
CA LYS A 38 -3.69 14.40 2.09
C LYS A 38 -2.80 15.49 2.69
N SER A 39 -3.15 16.75 2.48
CA SER A 39 -2.36 17.86 3.04
C SER A 39 -2.23 17.71 4.56
N GLY A 40 -1.00 17.77 5.06
CA GLY A 40 -0.69 17.61 6.48
C GLY A 40 -0.73 16.17 7.02
N ALA A 41 -1.08 15.16 6.21
CA ALA A 41 -1.09 13.78 6.64
C ALA A 41 0.29 13.14 6.49
N SER A 42 0.73 12.41 7.53
CA SER A 42 1.93 11.58 7.50
C SER A 42 1.67 10.23 6.80
N THR A 43 2.74 9.51 6.48
CA THR A 43 2.66 8.10 6.03
C THR A 43 1.91 7.22 7.03
N LEU A 44 2.08 7.48 8.34
CA LEU A 44 1.38 6.76 9.39
C LEU A 44 -0.14 6.99 9.30
N ASP A 45 -0.56 8.23 9.09
CA ASP A 45 -1.99 8.58 8.96
C ASP A 45 -2.63 7.90 7.75
N ILE A 46 -1.90 7.81 6.63
CA ILE A 46 -2.35 7.11 5.43
C ILE A 46 -2.53 5.61 5.70
N LYS A 47 -1.52 4.96 6.28
CA LYS A 47 -1.60 3.53 6.62
C LYS A 47 -2.74 3.23 7.60
N LYS A 48 -2.88 4.05 8.66
CA LYS A 48 -4.01 3.94 9.60
C LYS A 48 -5.34 4.07 8.87
N SER A 49 -5.47 5.03 7.97
CA SER A 49 -6.72 5.27 7.22
C SER A 49 -7.05 4.13 6.27
N LEU A 50 -6.07 3.56 5.57
CA LEU A 50 -6.29 2.40 4.69
C LEU A 50 -6.86 1.22 5.46
N LEU A 51 -6.25 0.89 6.60
CA LEU A 51 -6.71 -0.18 7.48
C LEU A 51 -8.10 0.14 8.07
N ALA A 52 -8.33 1.40 8.48
CA ALA A 52 -9.61 1.85 8.99
C ALA A 52 -10.72 1.80 7.92
N CYS A 53 -10.36 1.95 6.64
CA CYS A 53 -11.23 1.79 5.49
C CYS A 53 -11.46 0.33 5.08
N GLY A 54 -10.84 -0.62 5.77
CA GLY A 54 -11.08 -2.06 5.58
C GLY A 54 -10.10 -2.75 4.67
N LYS A 55 -9.01 -2.07 4.28
CA LYS A 55 -7.89 -2.74 3.61
C LYS A 55 -7.27 -3.76 4.57
N PRO A 56 -6.97 -5.00 4.13
CA PRO A 56 -6.46 -6.02 5.03
C PRO A 56 -5.00 -5.78 5.45
N SER A 57 -4.25 -5.02 4.65
CA SER A 57 -2.86 -4.58 4.88
C SER A 57 -2.65 -3.20 4.26
N PRO A 58 -1.74 -2.35 4.75
CA PRO A 58 -1.50 -1.04 4.15
C PRO A 58 -0.93 -1.11 2.72
N ASP A 59 -0.36 -2.25 2.34
CA ASP A 59 0.14 -2.52 1.00
C ASP A 59 -0.74 -3.54 0.25
N ILE A 60 -0.69 -3.54 -1.08
CA ILE A 60 -1.44 -4.49 -1.90
C ILE A 60 -0.70 -5.84 -1.98
N SER A 61 -1.42 -6.91 -1.67
CA SER A 61 -1.02 -8.28 -1.97
C SER A 61 -2.27 -9.06 -2.30
N PHE A 62 -2.31 -9.62 -3.51
CA PHE A 62 -3.46 -10.41 -3.97
C PHE A 62 -3.67 -11.63 -3.07
N GLU A 63 -2.59 -12.24 -2.60
CA GLU A 63 -2.60 -13.39 -1.69
C GLU A 63 -3.28 -13.06 -0.36
N ILE A 64 -3.11 -11.83 0.15
CA ILE A 64 -3.81 -11.36 1.34
C ILE A 64 -5.31 -11.21 1.06
N TYR A 65 -5.70 -10.63 -0.08
CA TYR A 65 -7.12 -10.48 -0.41
C TYR A 65 -7.81 -11.83 -0.58
N GLU A 66 -7.16 -12.77 -1.25
CA GLU A 66 -7.64 -14.13 -1.40
C GLU A 66 -7.79 -14.81 -0.03
N LYS A 67 -6.78 -14.70 0.84
CA LYS A 67 -6.82 -15.31 2.17
C LYS A 67 -7.88 -14.69 3.09
N VAL A 68 -8.01 -13.36 3.08
CA VAL A 68 -8.86 -12.63 4.05
C VAL A 68 -10.31 -12.56 3.61
N PHE A 69 -10.56 -12.39 2.31
CA PHE A 69 -11.90 -12.18 1.77
C PHE A 69 -12.41 -13.36 0.94
N ASN A 70 -11.60 -14.39 0.71
CA ASN A 70 -11.92 -15.50 -0.19
C ASN A 70 -12.28 -15.01 -1.61
N ILE A 71 -11.59 -13.95 -2.06
CA ILE A 71 -11.76 -13.38 -3.40
C ILE A 71 -10.60 -13.86 -4.26
N SER A 72 -10.91 -14.68 -5.26
CA SER A 72 -9.91 -15.10 -6.25
C SER A 72 -9.42 -13.89 -7.04
N ARG A 73 -8.12 -13.84 -7.34
CA ARG A 73 -7.55 -12.85 -8.27
C ARG A 73 -8.16 -12.89 -9.69
N TYR A 74 -8.85 -13.98 -10.03
CA TYR A 74 -9.55 -14.15 -11.31
C TYR A 74 -11.03 -13.72 -11.24
N ASP A 75 -11.58 -13.52 -10.04
CA ASP A 75 -12.88 -12.86 -9.85
C ASP A 75 -12.67 -11.35 -9.81
N GLU A 76 -12.48 -10.81 -11.01
CA GLU A 76 -12.21 -9.39 -11.21
C GLU A 76 -13.32 -8.50 -10.63
N MET A 77 -14.59 -8.91 -10.74
CA MET A 77 -15.71 -8.08 -10.26
C MET A 77 -15.72 -7.97 -8.73
N ALA A 78 -15.53 -9.08 -8.02
CA ALA A 78 -15.43 -9.07 -6.56
C ALA A 78 -14.20 -8.28 -6.08
N TYR A 79 -13.08 -8.42 -6.80
CA TYR A 79 -11.85 -7.68 -6.49
C TYR A 79 -12.02 -6.18 -6.69
N MET A 80 -12.56 -5.76 -7.84
CA MET A 80 -12.81 -4.34 -8.11
C MET A 80 -13.84 -3.74 -7.15
N ASN A 81 -14.83 -4.51 -6.70
CA ASN A 81 -15.75 -4.09 -5.66
C ASN A 81 -15.02 -3.72 -4.37
N LYS A 82 -14.06 -4.54 -3.92
CA LYS A 82 -13.29 -4.24 -2.71
C LYS A 82 -12.40 -3.01 -2.87
N LEU A 83 -11.64 -2.93 -3.97
CA LEU A 83 -10.79 -1.77 -4.23
C LEU A 83 -11.60 -0.46 -4.31
N ALA A 84 -12.78 -0.50 -4.93
CA ALA A 84 -13.66 0.66 -5.01
C ALA A 84 -14.20 1.08 -3.64
N LEU A 85 -14.68 0.15 -2.81
CA LEU A 85 -15.14 0.47 -1.44
C LEU A 85 -14.03 1.10 -0.59
N GLU A 86 -12.83 0.52 -0.62
CA GLU A 86 -11.66 1.04 0.11
C GLU A 86 -11.28 2.44 -0.39
N GLY A 87 -11.21 2.61 -1.71
CA GLY A 87 -10.82 3.87 -2.32
C GLY A 87 -11.85 4.97 -2.08
N PHE A 88 -13.15 4.69 -2.20
CA PHE A 88 -14.19 5.66 -1.86
C PHE A 88 -14.21 6.01 -0.37
N CYS A 89 -13.90 5.06 0.51
CA CYS A 89 -13.73 5.36 1.94
C CYS A 89 -12.57 6.33 2.18
N MET A 90 -11.42 6.09 1.54
CA MET A 90 -10.25 6.97 1.62
C MET A 90 -10.56 8.38 1.08
N GLU A 91 -11.27 8.46 -0.05
CA GLU A 91 -11.72 9.75 -0.61
C GLU A 91 -12.67 10.49 0.33
N ARG A 92 -13.63 9.79 0.96
CA ARG A 92 -14.52 10.37 1.98
C ARG A 92 -13.75 10.87 3.21
N ALA A 93 -12.64 10.22 3.55
CA ALA A 93 -11.73 10.67 4.61
C ALA A 93 -10.82 11.85 4.18
N GLY A 94 -10.97 12.36 2.96
CA GLY A 94 -10.25 13.51 2.42
C GLY A 94 -8.88 13.18 1.83
N TYR A 95 -8.59 11.91 1.59
CA TYR A 95 -7.38 11.50 0.87
C TYR A 95 -7.60 11.55 -0.64
N LYS A 96 -6.55 11.87 -1.37
CA LYS A 96 -6.49 11.88 -2.82
C LYS A 96 -5.63 10.73 -3.29
N TYR A 97 -6.13 9.98 -4.26
CA TYR A 97 -5.37 8.94 -4.94
C TYR A 97 -4.51 9.55 -6.04
N ASN A 98 -3.21 9.25 -6.00
CA ASN A 98 -2.18 9.73 -6.91
C ASN A 98 -1.68 8.62 -7.86
N GLY A 99 -2.11 7.38 -7.68
CA GLY A 99 -1.77 6.26 -8.55
C GLY A 99 -2.59 6.23 -9.84
N LEU A 100 -2.42 5.17 -10.63
CA LEU A 100 -3.07 5.01 -11.93
C LEU A 100 -4.53 4.49 -11.84
N TYR A 101 -4.85 3.73 -10.78
CA TYR A 101 -6.15 3.09 -10.54
C TYR A 101 -7.07 3.87 -9.59
N ASN A 102 -7.58 5.02 -10.04
CA ASN A 102 -8.56 5.81 -9.29
C ASN A 102 -9.95 5.11 -9.25
N PRO A 103 -10.61 4.96 -8.08
CA PRO A 103 -11.94 4.35 -7.95
C PRO A 103 -13.03 4.94 -8.86
N LYS A 104 -13.11 6.27 -8.96
CA LYS A 104 -14.07 6.96 -9.84
C LYS A 104 -13.82 6.65 -11.31
N LYS A 105 -12.53 6.66 -11.71
CA LYS A 105 -12.13 6.32 -13.07
C LYS A 105 -12.50 4.87 -13.39
N THR A 106 -12.21 3.95 -12.47
CA THR A 106 -12.63 2.55 -12.57
C THR A 106 -14.13 2.40 -12.76
N CYS A 107 -14.93 3.03 -11.89
CA CYS A 107 -16.39 2.94 -11.95
C CYS A 107 -17.00 3.59 -13.20
N SER A 108 -16.27 4.49 -13.87
CA SER A 108 -16.69 5.07 -15.17
C SER A 108 -16.49 4.13 -16.36
N LEU A 109 -15.72 3.05 -16.20
CA LEU A 109 -15.50 2.07 -17.26
C LEU A 109 -16.75 1.19 -17.39
N GLU A 110 -17.22 1.03 -18.63
CA GLU A 110 -18.39 0.22 -18.97
C GLU A 110 -18.33 -1.20 -18.39
N LYS A 111 -17.13 -1.79 -18.33
CA LYS A 111 -16.87 -3.11 -17.74
C LYS A 111 -17.21 -3.19 -16.24
N TYR A 112 -16.97 -2.12 -15.48
CA TYR A 112 -17.12 -2.11 -14.02
C TYR A 112 -18.32 -1.31 -13.53
N LYS A 113 -19.12 -0.72 -14.42
CA LYS A 113 -20.28 0.09 -14.03
C LYS A 113 -21.29 -0.65 -13.17
N ASN A 114 -21.36 -1.98 -13.29
CA ASN A 114 -22.27 -2.85 -12.54
C ASN A 114 -21.64 -3.40 -11.25
N VAL A 115 -20.40 -3.02 -10.92
CA VAL A 115 -19.80 -3.36 -9.63
C VAL A 115 -20.66 -2.71 -8.52
N PRO A 116 -21.02 -3.44 -7.44
CA PRO A 116 -21.89 -2.91 -6.40
C PRO A 116 -21.39 -1.59 -5.79
N ALA A 117 -20.09 -1.48 -5.52
CA ALA A 117 -19.46 -0.26 -5.01
C ALA A 117 -19.56 0.95 -5.94
N CYS A 118 -19.79 0.73 -7.24
CA CYS A 118 -19.92 1.78 -8.25
C CYS A 118 -21.37 2.26 -8.42
N GLN A 119 -22.34 1.63 -7.75
CA GLN A 119 -23.74 2.05 -7.83
C GLN A 119 -23.97 3.36 -7.03
N PRO A 120 -24.93 4.20 -7.45
CA PRO A 120 -25.24 5.45 -6.73
C PRO A 120 -25.66 5.27 -5.27
N ASP A 121 -26.28 4.14 -4.94
CA ASP A 121 -26.75 3.77 -3.60
C ASP A 121 -25.72 2.93 -2.81
N ALA A 122 -24.50 2.79 -3.33
CA ALA A 122 -23.45 2.02 -2.68
C ALA A 122 -23.17 2.52 -1.25
N VAL A 123 -23.29 1.60 -0.29
CA VAL A 123 -22.95 1.86 1.12
C VAL A 123 -21.42 1.79 1.27
N ILE A 124 -20.77 2.95 1.09
CA ILE A 124 -19.33 3.06 1.29
C ILE A 124 -19.03 3.13 2.80
N PRO A 125 -18.10 2.30 3.31
CA PRO A 125 -17.73 2.32 4.71
C PRO A 125 -17.11 3.66 5.11
N THR A 126 -17.33 4.08 6.35
CA THR A 126 -16.55 5.14 7.00
C THR A 126 -15.32 4.55 7.69
N PRO A 127 -14.21 5.30 7.82
CA PRO A 127 -13.05 4.84 8.58
C PRO A 127 -13.43 4.48 10.03
N GLY A 128 -12.95 3.35 10.53
CA GLY A 128 -13.17 2.91 11.91
C GLY A 128 -11.92 2.38 12.59
N VAL A 129 -11.67 2.82 13.84
CA VAL A 129 -10.52 2.36 14.65
C VAL A 129 -10.60 0.86 14.90
N GLU A 130 -11.78 0.33 15.23
CA GLU A 130 -11.97 -1.10 15.42
C GLU A 130 -11.61 -1.90 14.16
N ARG A 131 -12.03 -1.42 12.98
CA ARG A 131 -11.70 -2.07 11.70
C ARG A 131 -10.20 -2.06 11.44
N ARG A 132 -9.53 -0.95 11.74
CA ARG A 132 -8.07 -0.83 11.64
C ARG A 132 -7.35 -1.84 12.51
N LEU A 133 -7.67 -1.86 13.81
CA LEU A 133 -6.98 -2.72 14.79
C LEU A 133 -7.28 -4.21 14.55
N ASN A 134 -8.47 -4.53 14.03
CA ASN A 134 -8.85 -5.89 13.65
C ASN A 134 -8.47 -6.29 12.22
N SER A 135 -7.77 -5.45 11.46
CA SER A 135 -7.25 -5.81 10.14
C SER A 135 -6.31 -7.02 10.23
N TRP A 136 -6.24 -7.81 9.16
CA TRP A 136 -5.36 -9.00 9.09
C TRP A 136 -3.91 -8.64 9.42
N TYR A 137 -3.42 -7.52 8.86
CA TYR A 137 -2.08 -7.00 9.12
C TYR A 137 -1.85 -6.73 10.60
N CYS A 138 -2.78 -6.02 11.26
CA CYS A 138 -2.60 -5.71 12.68
C CYS A 138 -2.69 -6.94 13.56
N LYS A 139 -3.65 -7.84 13.33
CA LYS A 139 -3.75 -9.06 14.11
C LYS A 139 -2.50 -9.93 14.02
N ILE A 140 -1.88 -10.04 12.84
CA ILE A 140 -0.60 -10.75 12.69
C ILE A 140 0.53 -10.09 13.47
N LYS A 141 0.50 -8.76 13.61
CA LYS A 141 1.54 -7.99 14.29
C LYS A 141 1.30 -7.79 15.78
N THR A 142 0.12 -8.14 16.29
CA THR A 142 -0.25 -7.96 17.70
C THR A 142 -0.67 -9.25 18.42
N ASP A 143 -0.91 -10.34 17.69
CA ASP A 143 -1.37 -11.61 18.25
C ASP A 143 -0.57 -12.78 17.64
N TYR A 144 0.17 -13.48 18.50
CA TYR A 144 1.11 -14.52 18.09
C TYR A 144 0.38 -15.77 17.60
N ASP A 145 -0.68 -16.17 18.29
CA ASP A 145 -1.47 -17.33 17.93
C ASP A 145 -2.23 -17.07 16.63
N TYR A 146 -2.73 -15.84 16.46
CA TYR A 146 -3.32 -15.41 15.20
C TYR A 146 -2.29 -15.44 14.06
N CYS A 147 -1.07 -14.95 14.31
CA CYS A 147 0.02 -14.97 13.33
C CYS A 147 0.31 -16.40 12.86
N LEU A 148 0.54 -17.34 13.77
CA LEU A 148 0.87 -18.73 13.45
C LEU A 148 -0.20 -19.42 12.59
N LYS A 149 -1.47 -19.04 12.73
CA LYS A 149 -2.59 -19.63 11.99
C LYS A 149 -2.87 -18.91 10.68
N ASN A 150 -2.71 -17.59 10.64
CA ASN A 150 -3.28 -16.75 9.57
C ASN A 150 -2.24 -16.03 8.71
N ALA A 151 -0.96 -15.98 9.10
CA ALA A 151 0.09 -15.41 8.25
C ALA A 151 0.23 -16.17 6.94
N LEU A 152 0.70 -15.49 5.89
CA LEU A 152 1.09 -16.15 4.64
C LEU A 152 2.33 -17.03 4.84
N ALA A 153 3.17 -16.67 5.80
CA ALA A 153 4.39 -17.40 6.16
C ALA A 153 4.51 -17.50 7.70
N PRO A 154 3.82 -18.47 8.34
CA PRO A 154 3.81 -18.65 9.79
C PRO A 154 5.19 -18.82 10.44
N GLN A 155 6.17 -19.33 9.68
CA GLN A 155 7.54 -19.53 10.14
C GLN A 155 8.27 -18.22 10.49
N PHE A 156 7.76 -17.06 10.05
CA PHE A 156 8.31 -15.75 10.39
C PHE A 156 7.59 -15.06 11.54
N CYS A 157 6.62 -15.73 12.18
CA CYS A 157 5.98 -15.21 13.38
C CYS A 157 6.98 -15.24 14.55
N ASN A 158 7.19 -14.09 15.19
CA ASN A 158 8.10 -13.93 16.31
C ASN A 158 7.38 -13.28 17.50
N PRO A 159 7.34 -13.90 18.69
CA PRO A 159 6.67 -13.33 19.86
C PRO A 159 7.32 -12.03 20.35
N GLU A 160 8.61 -11.81 20.12
CA GLU A 160 9.29 -10.57 20.51
C GLU A 160 8.87 -9.38 19.63
N GLU A 161 8.59 -9.59 18.35
CA GLU A 161 8.12 -8.53 17.45
C GLU A 161 6.73 -8.02 17.87
N ILE A 162 5.90 -8.91 18.40
CA ILE A 162 4.52 -8.62 18.81
C ILE A 162 4.47 -7.68 20.01
N LYS A 163 5.50 -7.68 20.86
CA LYS A 163 5.63 -6.74 21.98
C LYS A 163 5.85 -5.29 21.51
N THR A 164 6.32 -5.11 20.28
CA THR A 164 6.55 -3.79 19.68
C THR A 164 5.84 -3.69 18.33
N PRO A 165 4.50 -3.65 18.31
CA PRO A 165 3.77 -3.65 17.07
C PRO A 165 3.98 -2.34 16.29
N PRO A 166 3.74 -2.36 14.97
CA PRO A 166 3.76 -1.16 14.14
C PRO A 166 2.80 -0.09 14.69
N PRO A 167 3.15 1.19 14.61
CA PRO A 167 2.34 2.27 15.19
C PRO A 167 0.94 2.39 14.57
N GLU A 168 0.76 1.94 13.31
CA GLU A 168 -0.54 1.86 12.65
C GLU A 168 -1.49 0.83 13.28
N CYS A 169 -0.98 -0.04 14.15
CA CYS A 169 -1.72 -1.09 14.87
C CYS A 169 -1.89 -0.81 16.37
N LEU A 170 -1.50 0.37 16.82
CA LEU A 170 -1.73 0.83 18.19
C LEU A 170 -3.02 1.65 18.30
N ALA A 171 -3.69 1.58 19.45
CA ALA A 171 -4.82 2.47 19.72
C ALA A 171 -4.35 3.93 19.72
N ASP A 172 -5.24 4.86 19.36
CA ASP A 172 -4.87 6.27 19.30
C ASP A 172 -4.52 6.78 20.71
N GLY A 173 -3.39 7.51 20.82
CA GLY A 173 -2.83 7.95 22.10
C GLY A 173 -1.84 6.99 22.77
N GLN A 174 -1.66 5.77 22.26
CA GLN A 174 -0.57 4.89 22.71
C GLN A 174 0.74 5.28 22.01
N ALA A 175 1.69 5.85 22.75
CA ALA A 175 3.04 6.07 22.26
C ALA A 175 3.82 4.75 22.20
N GLN A 176 4.65 4.56 21.17
CA GLN A 176 5.67 3.52 21.21
C GLN A 176 6.65 3.86 22.34
N SER A 177 6.76 3.00 23.36
CA SER A 177 7.79 3.14 24.39
C SER A 177 9.15 3.21 23.69
N PRO A 178 9.96 4.25 23.89
CA PRO A 178 11.28 4.31 23.30
C PRO A 178 12.09 3.10 23.78
N ARG A 179 12.72 2.37 22.85
CA ARG A 179 13.82 1.46 23.21
C ARG A 179 14.97 2.33 23.71
N ILE A 180 14.97 2.63 25.00
CA ILE A 180 16.19 3.06 25.67
C ILE A 180 17.02 1.79 25.82
N ASN A 181 18.05 1.65 24.98
CA ASN A 181 19.08 0.66 25.18
C ASN A 181 19.73 0.92 26.55
N GLY A 182 19.38 0.07 27.51
CA GLY A 182 20.18 -0.32 28.65
C GLY A 182 20.63 0.80 29.59
N VAL A 183 19.78 1.22 30.53
CA VAL A 183 20.21 1.47 31.90
C VAL A 183 19.05 1.13 32.85
N ARG A 184 19.23 0.08 33.65
CA ARG A 184 18.46 -0.16 34.86
C ARG A 184 19.23 0.54 35.98
N LEU A 185 18.69 1.62 36.54
CA LEU A 185 19.12 2.11 37.85
C LEU A 185 18.07 1.71 38.88
N HIS A 186 18.60 1.19 39.99
CA HIS A 186 17.89 0.61 41.13
C HIS A 186 16.91 1.58 41.79
#